data_AF-A0A942AGV5-F1
#
_entry.id   AF-A0A942AGV5-F1
#
_cell.length_a   1.000
_cell.length_b   1.000
_cell.length_c   1.000
_cell.angle_alpha   90.00
_cell.angle_beta   90.00
_cell.angle_gamma   90.00
#
_symmetry.space_group_name_H-M   'P 1'
#
loop_
_entity.id
_entity.type
_entity.pdbx_description
1 polymer ?
#
loop_
_entity_poly.entity_id
_entity_poly.type
_entity_poly.pdbx_seq_one_letter_code
_entity_poly.pdbx_strand_id
1 'polypeptide(L)' 'DLRSDKRIDFVGGIRGLGELKRRVDSGEMKVALALYPVTMKQLMDIADTGNIMPPKTTWFEPKLRSGLVIHKLV' A
#
# COMPACT_ATOMS: atom_id res chain seq x y z
N ASP A 1 -2.71 14.35 -8.04
CA ASP A 1 -2.42 12.90 -7.90
C ASP A 1 -2.06 12.65 -6.44
N LEU A 2 -2.58 11.59 -5.82
CA LEU A 2 -2.21 11.19 -4.45
C LEU A 2 -0.71 10.99 -4.28
N ARG A 3 0.00 10.67 -5.37
CA ARG A 3 1.45 10.47 -5.39
C ARG A 3 2.27 11.76 -5.34
N SER A 4 1.66 12.92 -5.57
CA SER A 4 2.35 14.22 -5.64
C SER A 4 1.73 15.31 -4.77
N ASP A 5 0.57 15.07 -4.14
CA ASP A 5 -0.06 16.03 -3.23
C ASP A 5 0.72 16.07 -1.90
N LYS A 6 1.28 17.24 -1.57
CA LYS A 6 2.08 17.46 -0.34
C LYS A 6 1.27 17.31 0.96
N ARG A 7 -0.07 17.29 0.87
CA ARG A 7 -0.96 17.14 2.03
C ARG A 7 -1.22 15.68 2.39
N ILE A 8 -0.75 14.74 1.57
CA ILE A 8 -1.04 13.32 1.71
C ILE A 8 0.29 12.59 1.85
N ASP A 9 0.42 11.83 2.93
CA ASP A 9 1.57 10.97 3.16
C ASP A 9 1.12 9.56 3.55
N PHE A 10 1.99 8.58 3.32
CA PHE A 10 1.71 7.16 3.50
C PHE A 10 2.64 6.54 4.54
N VAL A 11 2.04 5.85 5.51
CA VAL A 11 2.79 5.06 6.48
C VAL A 11 3.01 3.66 5.94
N GLY A 12 4.27 3.21 5.89
CA GLY A 12 4.61 1.86 5.47
C GLY A 12 4.07 0.80 6.45
N GLY A 13 3.62 -0.33 5.91
CA GLY A 13 2.92 -1.39 6.67
C GLY A 13 3.67 -1.87 7.91
N ILE A 14 5.01 -1.91 7.88
CA ILE A 14 5.85 -2.32 9.01
C ILE A 14 5.69 -1.45 10.26
N ARG A 15 5.34 -0.16 10.10
CA ARG A 15 5.10 0.75 11.24
C ARG A 15 3.69 0.62 11.80
N GLY A 16 2.75 0.13 11.00
CA GLY A 16 1.37 -0.15 11.38
C GLY A 16 0.59 1.05 11.91
N LEU A 17 -0.46 0.75 12.69
CA LEU A 17 -1.39 1.74 13.24
C LEU A 17 -0.76 2.67 14.28
N GLY A 18 0.32 2.25 14.94
CA GLY A 18 0.99 3.06 15.98
C GLY A 18 1.58 4.36 15.41
N GLU A 19 2.22 4.29 14.25
CA GLU A 19 2.76 5.48 13.58
C GLU A 19 1.65 6.39 13.06
N LEU A 20 0.55 5.83 12.54
CA LEU A 20 -0.62 6.63 12.13
C LEU A 20 -1.17 7.42 13.32
N LYS A 21 -1.34 6.77 14.47
CA LYS A 21 -1.80 7.40 15.71
C LYS A 21 -0.82 8.51 16.16
N ARG A 22 0.48 8.21 16.18
CA ARG A 22 1.52 9.18 16.59
C ARG A 22 1.45 10.47 15.77
N ARG A 23 1.30 10.38 14.44
CA ARG A 23 1.28 11.55 13.55
C ARG A 23 0.04 12.42 13.73
N VAL A 24 -1.10 11.81 14.06
CA VAL A 24 -2.32 12.56 14.37
C VAL A 24 -2.19 13.21 15.75
N ASP A 25 -1.77 12.45 16.76
CA ASP A 25 -1.65 12.92 18.14
C ASP A 25 -0.59 14.05 18.26
N SER A 26 0.48 14.01 17.47
CA SER A 26 1.51 15.06 17.43
C SER A 26 1.11 16.30 16.62
N GLY A 27 -0.03 16.28 15.95
CA GLY A 27 -0.49 17.37 15.07
C GLY A 27 0.24 17.47 13.72
N GLU A 28 1.10 16.50 13.37
CA GLU A 28 1.77 16.43 12.06
C GLU A 28 0.74 16.25 10.94
N MET A 29 -0.26 15.42 11.19
CA MET A 29 -1.40 15.17 10.31
C MET A 29 -2.71 15.49 11.03
N LYS A 30 -3.73 15.90 10.29
CA LYS A 30 -5.07 16.18 10.85
C LYS A 30 -5.92 14.93 11.06
N VAL A 31 -5.70 13.91 10.25
CA VAL A 31 -6.46 12.66 10.25
C VAL A 31 -5.58 11.53 9.71
N ALA A 32 -5.86 10.31 10.15
CA ALA A 32 -5.29 9.09 9.58
C ALA A 32 -6.41 8.17 9.09
N LEU A 33 -6.16 7.48 7.97
CA LEU A 33 -7.05 6.46 7.42
C LEU A 33 -6.33 5.11 7.46
N ALA A 34 -7.02 4.10 7.99
CA ALA A 34 -6.59 2.71 7.94
C ALA A 34 -7.65 1.89 7.22
N LEU A 35 -7.22 1.05 6.29
CA LEU A 35 -8.10 0.19 5.51
C LEU A 35 -7.92 -1.26 5.96
N TYR A 36 -9.01 -2.03 5.90
CA TYR A 36 -8.91 -3.48 6.09
C TYR A 36 -8.06 -4.11 4.99
N PRO A 37 -7.21 -5.09 5.33
CA PRO A 37 -6.40 -5.77 4.34
C PRO A 37 -7.29 -6.50 3.34
N VAL A 38 -6.93 -6.40 2.06
CA VAL A 38 -7.57 -7.19 1.00
C VAL A 38 -7.06 -8.63 1.04
N THR A 39 -7.94 -9.57 0.70
CA THR A 39 -7.55 -10.97 0.53
C THR A 39 -6.82 -11.19 -0.78
N MET A 40 -6.04 -12.27 -0.88
CA MET A 40 -5.40 -12.66 -2.14
C MET A 40 -6.41 -12.88 -3.27
N LYS A 41 -7.58 -13.45 -2.95
CA LYS A 41 -8.65 -13.66 -3.95
C LYS A 41 -9.14 -12.33 -4.53
N GLN A 42 -9.47 -11.36 -3.68
CA GLN A 42 -9.89 -10.03 -4.13
C GLN A 42 -8.82 -9.34 -4.98
N LEU A 43 -7.55 -9.53 -4.63
CA LEU A 43 -6.45 -8.96 -5.39
C LEU A 43 -6.34 -9.58 -6.81
N MET A 44 -6.54 -10.89 -6.93
CA MET A 44 -6.59 -11.56 -8.24
C MET A 44 -7.82 -11.13 -9.05
N ASP A 45 -8.99 -11.08 -8.44
CA ASP A 45 -10.24 -10.67 -9.10
C ASP A 45 -10.12 -9.24 -9.70
N ILE A 46 -9.46 -8.31 -8.99
CA ILE A 46 -9.23 -6.94 -9.48
C ILE A 46 -8.26 -6.92 -10.67
N ALA A 47 -7.22 -7.76 -10.65
CA ALA A 47 -6.28 -7.87 -11.76
C ALA A 47 -6.95 -8.46 -13.01
N ASP A 48 -7.77 -9.51 -12.83
CA ASP A 48 -8.46 -10.19 -13.93
C ASP A 48 -9.51 -9.31 -14.61
N THR A 49 -10.08 -8.34 -13.88
CA THR A 49 -11.05 -7.37 -14.42
C THR A 49 -10.39 -6.17 -15.13
N GLY A 50 -9.05 -6.11 -15.19
CA GLY A 50 -8.32 -4.98 -15.78
C GLY A 50 -8.39 -3.68 -14.96
N ASN A 51 -8.87 -3.75 -13.71
CA ASN A 51 -8.96 -2.62 -12.80
C ASN A 51 -7.65 -2.40 -12.05
N ILE A 52 -7.49 -1.21 -11.47
CA ILE A 52 -6.28 -0.82 -10.75
C ILE A 52 -6.62 -0.49 -9.30
N MET A 53 -5.85 -1.07 -8.37
CA MET A 53 -5.94 -0.72 -6.95
C MET A 53 -5.56 0.75 -6.72
N PRO A 54 -6.25 1.48 -5.82
CA PRO A 54 -5.83 2.83 -5.47
C PRO A 54 -4.38 2.81 -4.94
N PRO A 55 -3.58 3.84 -5.21
CA PRO A 55 -2.16 3.82 -4.90
C PRO A 55 -1.93 3.63 -3.41
N LYS A 56 -0.95 2.76 -3.07
CA LYS A 56 -0.46 2.54 -1.70
C LYS A 56 -1.51 2.01 -0.70
N THR A 57 -2.59 1.40 -1.18
CA THR A 57 -3.62 0.76 -0.34
C THR A 57 -3.28 -0.67 0.09
N THR A 58 -2.20 -1.25 -0.45
CA THR A 58 -1.73 -2.60 -0.12
C THR A 58 -0.25 -2.62 0.23
N TRP A 59 0.13 -3.49 1.17
CA TRP A 59 1.52 -3.73 1.57
C TRP A 59 1.82 -5.23 1.54
N PHE A 60 2.79 -5.63 0.71
CA PHE A 60 3.28 -7.00 0.63
C PHE A 60 4.63 -7.16 1.34
N GLU A 61 4.80 -8.31 1.99
CA GLU A 61 6.07 -8.78 2.55
C GLU A 61 6.31 -10.26 2.17
N PRO A 62 7.55 -10.63 1.81
CA PRO A 62 8.70 -9.75 1.61
C PRO A 62 8.50 -8.83 0.40
N LYS A 63 9.14 -7.66 0.40
CA LYS A 63 9.20 -6.85 -0.81
C LYS A 63 9.89 -7.67 -1.91
N LEU A 64 9.22 -7.82 -3.05
CA LEU A 64 9.83 -8.36 -4.27
C LEU A 64 11.17 -7.65 -4.46
N ARG A 65 12.24 -8.45 -4.49
CA ARG A 65 13.57 -7.94 -4.80
C ARG A 65 13.54 -7.48 -6.25
N SER A 66 13.89 -6.23 -6.49
CA SER A 66 14.05 -5.70 -7.85
C SER A 66 15.09 -6.55 -8.60
N GLY A 67 14.79 -6.95 -9.85
CA GLY A 67 15.69 -7.77 -10.67
C GLY A 67 15.30 -9.24 -10.85
N LEU A 68 14.09 -9.65 -10.48
CA LEU A 68 13.58 -10.99 -10.81
C LEU A 68 13.33 -11.09 -12.32
N VAL A 69 14.23 -11.78 -13.04
CA VAL A 69 14.06 -12.14 -14.45
C VAL A 69 13.53 -13.56 -14.52
N ILE A 70 12.36 -13.75 -15.13
CA ILE A 70 11.79 -15.08 -15.40
C ILE A 70 12.08 -15.39 -16.87
N HIS A 71 13.03 -16.28 -17.13
CA HIS A 71 13.26 -16.84 -18.45
C HIS A 71 12.68 -18.25 -18.49
N LYS A 72 11.59 -18.42 -19.26
CA LYS A 72 10.95 -19.73 -19.43
C LYS A 72 11.82 -20.58 -20.36
N LEU A 73 12.40 -21.65 -19.82
CA LEU A 73 13.20 -22.63 -20.57
C LEU A 73 12.31 -23.69 -21.21
N VAL A 74 11.30 -23.27 -21.98
CA VAL A 74 10.52 -24.13 -22.90
C VAL A 74 9.74 -23.28 -23.88
#